data_AF-A0A7S3TTW6-F1
#
_entry.id   AF-A0A7S3TTW6-F1
#
_cell.length_a   1.000
_cell.length_b   1.000
_cell.length_c   1.000
_cell.angle_alpha   90.00
_cell.angle_beta   90.00
_cell.angle_gamma   90.00
#
_symmetry.space_group_name_H-M   'P 1'
#
loop_
_entity.id
_entity.type
_entity.pdbx_description
1 polymer ?
#
loop_
_entity_poly.entity_id
_entity_poly.type
_entity_poly.pdbx_seq_one_letter_code
_entity_poly.pdbx_strand_id
1 'polypeptide(L)'
;HESPLGQVGTQLREKILQSLAKAQEPPPAKQKKTLPPPEDKPRAKRGGKRHRRIKEKYGQTEFKKLVNRVKFGIDAEENIYTEDWGLGIPFFEGKPSVLKAAKVSKEKQLQQHIKAQKRQRSAAAAGNESGLSSSLAFTPVQGIELANPNAQRKAPDVGEKYFSTSAGFVNLSTPMRPA
;
A
#
# COMPACT_ATOMS: atom_id res chain seq x y z
N HIS A 1 25.70 27.64 33.48
CA HIS A 1 26.38 27.69 32.16
C HIS A 1 27.82 27.25 32.36
N GLU A 2 28.17 26.03 31.92
CA GLU A 2 29.44 25.38 32.30
C GLU A 2 30.65 25.74 31.41
N SER A 3 30.43 26.37 30.24
CA SER A 3 31.51 26.77 29.32
C SER A 3 31.41 28.25 28.95
N PRO A 4 31.97 29.17 29.77
CA PRO A 4 31.98 30.60 29.47
C PRO A 4 32.86 30.95 28.26
N LEU A 5 33.86 30.10 27.95
CA LEU A 5 34.78 30.27 26.81
C LEU A 5 34.21 29.74 25.48
N GLY A 6 33.00 29.17 25.46
CA GLY A 6 32.30 28.77 24.23
C GLY A 6 32.88 27.55 23.50
N GLN A 7 33.76 26.77 24.14
CA GLN A 7 34.42 25.60 23.53
C GLN A 7 33.44 24.54 23.03
N VAL A 8 32.33 24.34 23.72
CA VAL A 8 31.28 23.40 23.28
C VAL A 8 30.62 23.90 21.98
N GLY A 9 30.43 25.22 21.85
CA GLY A 9 29.84 25.83 20.66
C GLY A 9 30.72 25.68 19.42
N THR A 10 32.04 25.80 19.56
CA THR A 10 32.98 25.61 18.45
C THR A 10 32.98 24.16 17.97
N GLN A 11 32.99 23.19 18.88
CA GLN A 11 32.89 21.76 18.52
C GLN A 11 31.56 21.42 17.81
N LEU A 12 30.45 21.98 18.26
CA LEU A 12 29.15 21.77 17.61
C LEU A 12 29.12 22.41 16.21
N ARG A 13 29.67 23.61 16.07
CA ARG A 13 29.83 24.28 14.77
C ARG A 13 30.66 23.43 13.81
N GLU A 14 31.80 22.91 14.25
CA GLU A 14 32.66 22.04 13.43
C GLU A 14 31.91 20.79 12.98
N LYS A 15 31.16 20.13 13.87
CA LYS A 15 30.33 18.98 13.52
C LYS A 15 29.25 19.32 12.49
N ILE A 16 28.60 20.48 12.62
CA ILE A 16 27.61 20.96 11.66
C ILE A 16 28.26 21.23 10.30
N LEU A 17 29.44 21.84 10.28
CA LEU A 17 30.15 22.11 9.02
C LEU A 17 30.58 20.81 8.34
N GLN A 18 31.06 19.82 9.09
CA GLN A 18 31.42 18.51 8.55
C GLN A 18 30.19 17.77 8.00
N SER A 19 29.03 17.85 8.67
CA SER A 19 27.81 17.20 8.20
C SER A 19 27.25 17.88 6.95
N LEU A 20 27.32 19.21 6.87
CA LEU A 20 26.92 19.98 5.68
C LEU A 20 27.83 19.69 4.49
N ALA A 21 29.15 19.65 4.69
CA ALA A 21 30.10 19.27 3.66
C ALA A 21 29.78 17.87 3.11
N LYS A 22 29.58 16.89 4.00
CA LYS A 22 29.18 15.52 3.63
C LYS A 22 27.83 15.44 2.92
N ALA A 23 26.89 16.32 3.27
CA ALA A 23 25.57 16.37 2.63
C ALA A 23 25.61 17.02 1.24
N GLN A 24 26.55 17.95 1.02
CA GLN A 24 26.77 18.60 -0.26
C GLN A 24 27.60 17.72 -1.22
N GLU A 25 28.46 16.86 -0.68
CA GLU A 25 29.19 15.88 -1.47
C GLU A 25 28.22 15.02 -2.30
N PRO A 26 28.41 14.94 -3.63
CA PRO A 26 27.59 14.07 -4.45
C PRO A 26 27.80 12.61 -4.02
N PRO A 27 26.75 11.76 -4.08
CA PRO A 27 26.91 10.37 -3.74
C PRO A 27 27.96 9.73 -4.65
N PRO A 28 28.80 8.81 -4.11
CA PRO A 28 29.81 8.14 -4.91
C PRO A 28 29.16 7.42 -6.10
N ALA A 29 29.84 7.43 -7.24
CA ALA A 29 29.33 6.81 -8.46
C ALA A 29 28.99 5.34 -8.21
N LYS A 30 27.80 4.92 -8.65
CA LYS A 30 27.35 3.54 -8.50
C LYS A 30 28.28 2.63 -9.30
N GLN A 31 28.99 1.74 -8.62
CA GLN A 31 29.74 0.68 -9.28
C GLN A 31 28.76 -0.26 -9.99
N LYS A 32 29.08 -0.64 -11.23
CA LYS A 32 28.30 -1.62 -11.99
C LYS A 32 28.46 -2.98 -11.30
N LYS A 33 27.42 -3.43 -10.59
CA LYS A 33 27.40 -4.79 -10.04
C LYS A 33 27.35 -5.77 -11.20
N THR A 34 28.25 -6.74 -11.20
CA THR A 34 28.23 -7.84 -12.17
C THR A 34 26.96 -8.67 -11.97
N LEU A 35 26.48 -9.28 -13.05
CA LEU A 35 25.37 -10.22 -12.94
C LEU A 35 25.79 -11.43 -12.09
N PRO A 36 24.85 -12.03 -11.33
CA PRO A 36 25.10 -13.31 -10.71
C PRO A 36 25.51 -14.35 -11.77
N PRO A 37 26.48 -15.24 -11.46
CA PRO A 37 26.85 -16.32 -12.37
C PRO A 37 25.63 -17.16 -12.78
N PRO A 38 25.54 -17.61 -14.04
CA PRO A 38 24.48 -18.50 -14.50
C PRO A 38 24.71 -19.92 -13.94
N GLU A 39 24.34 -20.12 -12.68
CA GLU A 39 24.40 -21.42 -12.00
C GLU A 39 23.00 -22.05 -11.91
N ASP A 40 22.85 -23.27 -12.41
CA ASP A 40 21.61 -24.06 -12.30
C ASP A 40 21.52 -24.73 -10.93
N LYS A 41 21.14 -23.96 -9.91
CA LYS A 41 20.91 -24.48 -8.56
C LYS A 41 19.59 -25.24 -8.48
N PRO A 42 19.53 -26.38 -7.76
CA PRO A 42 18.28 -27.08 -7.51
C PRO A 42 17.29 -26.15 -6.78
N ARG A 43 16.10 -25.99 -7.35
CA ARG A 43 15.09 -25.07 -6.81
C ARG A 43 14.35 -25.66 -5.62
N ALA A 44 14.15 -24.85 -4.57
CA ALA A 44 13.30 -25.21 -3.44
C ALA A 44 11.83 -25.44 -3.85
N LYS A 45 11.30 -26.63 -3.57
CA LYS A 45 9.90 -27.00 -3.84
C LYS A 45 9.01 -26.52 -2.68
N ARG A 46 8.14 -25.53 -2.93
CA ARG A 46 7.19 -25.00 -1.94
C ARG A 46 5.73 -25.20 -2.38
N GLY A 47 4.90 -25.72 -1.48
CA GLY A 47 3.51 -26.15 -1.74
C GLY A 47 2.38 -25.36 -1.05
N GLY A 48 2.70 -24.32 -0.25
CA GLY A 48 1.67 -23.59 0.51
C GLY A 48 0.74 -22.70 -0.34
N LYS A 49 -0.44 -22.33 0.20
CA LYS A 49 -1.46 -21.48 -0.45
C LYS A 49 -0.89 -20.19 -1.04
N ARG A 50 -0.03 -19.48 -0.29
CA ARG A 50 0.64 -18.26 -0.76
C ARG A 50 1.58 -18.53 -1.94
N HIS A 51 2.39 -19.58 -1.86
CA HIS A 51 3.29 -19.97 -2.94
C HIS A 51 2.55 -20.44 -4.19
N ARG A 52 1.43 -21.16 -4.03
CA ARG A 52 0.55 -21.55 -5.13
C ARG A 52 -0.01 -20.31 -5.84
N ARG A 53 -0.55 -19.34 -5.09
CA ARG A 53 -1.04 -18.07 -5.64
C ARG A 53 0.04 -17.27 -6.39
N ILE A 54 1.28 -17.25 -5.88
CA ILE A 54 2.41 -16.60 -6.56
C ILE A 54 2.77 -17.32 -7.86
N LYS A 55 2.84 -18.66 -7.84
CA LYS A 55 3.09 -19.48 -9.04
C LYS A 55 1.99 -19.31 -10.09
N GLU A 56 0.73 -19.24 -9.67
CA GLU A 56 -0.42 -18.96 -10.55
C GLU A 56 -0.36 -17.54 -11.14
N LYS A 57 0.09 -16.54 -10.37
CA LYS A 57 0.22 -15.15 -10.83
C LYS A 57 1.29 -14.98 -11.93
N TYR A 58 2.44 -15.65 -11.78
CA TYR A 58 3.56 -15.53 -12.71
C TYR A 58 3.62 -16.63 -13.77
N GLY A 59 2.88 -17.73 -13.57
CA GLY A 59 2.78 -18.84 -14.51
C GLY A 59 1.82 -18.54 -15.67
N GLN A 60 1.88 -19.38 -16.71
CA GLN A 60 0.92 -19.33 -17.79
C GLN A 60 -0.47 -19.74 -17.29
N THR A 61 -1.49 -18.99 -17.68
CA THR A 61 -2.89 -19.33 -17.38
C THR A 61 -3.31 -20.58 -18.15
N GLU A 62 -4.30 -21.32 -17.65
CA GLU A 62 -4.84 -22.51 -18.33
C GLU A 62 -5.33 -22.18 -19.75
N PHE A 63 -5.93 -20.99 -19.93
CA PHE A 63 -6.31 -20.50 -21.25
C PHE A 63 -5.12 -20.37 -22.19
N LYS A 64 -4.00 -19.78 -21.73
CA LYS A 64 -2.80 -19.65 -22.57
C LYS A 64 -2.16 -21.01 -22.86
N LYS A 65 -2.23 -21.97 -21.92
CA LYS A 65 -1.79 -23.35 -22.17
C LYS A 65 -2.62 -24.03 -23.27
N LEU A 66 -3.94 -23.83 -23.26
CA LEU A 66 -4.84 -24.36 -24.31
C LEU A 66 -4.59 -23.71 -25.67
N VAL A 67 -4.36 -22.40 -25.70
CA VAL A 67 -3.95 -21.68 -26.93
C VAL A 67 -2.61 -22.19 -27.44
N ASN A 68 -1.68 -22.54 -26.56
CA ASN A 68 -0.39 -23.10 -26.95
C ASN A 68 -0.46 -24.61 -27.28
N ARG A 69 -1.64 -25.25 -27.17
CA ARG A 69 -1.82 -26.66 -27.52
C ARG A 69 -2.31 -26.74 -28.98
N VAL A 70 -1.58 -27.49 -29.79
CA VAL A 70 -1.87 -27.69 -31.22
C VAL A 70 -2.43 -29.11 -31.42
N LYS A 71 -3.50 -29.23 -32.21
CA LYS A 71 -4.05 -30.52 -32.66
C LYS A 71 -3.24 -30.98 -33.87
N PHE A 72 -2.85 -32.24 -33.92
CA PHE A 72 -2.11 -32.83 -35.04
C PHE A 72 -3.09 -33.40 -36.09
N GLY A 73 -2.88 -33.12 -37.38
CA GLY A 73 -3.72 -33.60 -38.50
C GLY A 73 -3.86 -32.58 -39.64
N ILE A 74 -4.61 -32.94 -40.70
CA ILE A 74 -4.78 -32.17 -41.95
C ILE A 74 -5.37 -30.77 -41.68
N ASP A 75 -6.37 -30.67 -40.80
CA ASP A 75 -6.98 -29.38 -40.43
C ASP A 75 -5.95 -28.40 -39.81
N ALA A 76 -4.86 -28.91 -39.22
CA ALA A 76 -3.84 -28.09 -38.59
C ALA A 76 -2.98 -27.36 -39.63
N GLU A 77 -2.82 -27.91 -40.83
CA GLU A 77 -1.99 -27.34 -41.91
C GLU A 77 -2.68 -26.14 -42.57
N GLU A 78 -4.01 -26.18 -42.73
CA GLU A 78 -4.80 -25.06 -43.29
C GLU A 78 -4.71 -23.79 -42.42
N ASN A 79 -4.47 -23.94 -41.12
CA ASN A 79 -4.42 -22.84 -40.16
C ASN A 79 -3.00 -22.30 -39.88
N ILE A 80 -1.97 -22.84 -40.54
CA ILE A 80 -0.60 -22.32 -40.45
C ILE A 80 -0.42 -21.07 -41.32
N TYR A 81 -1.17 -20.97 -42.43
CA TYR A 81 -1.00 -19.93 -43.43
C TYR A 81 -1.79 -18.64 -43.16
N THR A 82 -2.72 -18.66 -42.21
CA THR A 82 -3.33 -17.43 -41.69
C THR A 82 -2.39 -16.79 -40.67
N GLU A 83 -1.66 -15.77 -41.11
CA GLU A 83 -0.68 -14.99 -40.32
C GLU A 83 -1.25 -14.36 -39.03
N ASP A 84 -2.56 -14.42 -38.84
CA ASP A 84 -3.25 -13.87 -37.68
C ASP A 84 -3.23 -14.88 -36.51
N TRP A 85 -2.11 -14.84 -35.77
CA TRP A 85 -1.93 -15.47 -34.45
C TRP A 85 -2.37 -16.93 -34.36
N GLY A 86 -1.42 -17.88 -34.37
CA GLY A 86 -1.67 -19.31 -34.11
C GLY A 86 -2.56 -19.58 -32.89
N LEU A 87 -3.87 -19.64 -33.15
CA LEU A 87 -4.92 -19.88 -32.19
C LEU A 87 -5.04 -21.40 -32.06
N GLY A 88 -4.50 -21.97 -30.98
CA GLY A 88 -4.60 -23.40 -30.72
C GLY A 88 -6.03 -23.91 -30.52
N ILE A 89 -6.14 -25.10 -29.94
CA ILE A 89 -7.39 -25.89 -29.81
C ILE A 89 -8.68 -25.11 -29.44
N PRO A 90 -8.72 -24.16 -28.48
CA PRO A 90 -9.99 -23.54 -28.05
C PRO A 90 -10.70 -22.70 -29.13
N PHE A 91 -10.01 -22.35 -30.23
CA PHE A 91 -10.63 -21.70 -31.39
C PHE A 91 -11.00 -22.68 -32.52
N PHE A 92 -10.46 -23.89 -32.47
CA PHE A 92 -10.55 -24.90 -33.51
C PHE A 92 -11.88 -25.68 -33.51
N GLU A 93 -12.48 -25.87 -32.33
CA GLU A 93 -13.72 -26.65 -32.18
C GLU A 93 -15.00 -25.79 -32.29
N GLY A 94 -14.92 -24.58 -32.87
CA GLY A 94 -16.10 -23.75 -33.18
C GLY A 94 -16.92 -23.28 -31.97
N LYS A 95 -16.44 -23.46 -30.74
CA LYS A 95 -17.10 -23.00 -29.51
C LYS A 95 -16.32 -21.84 -28.87
N PRO A 96 -16.53 -20.58 -29.29
CA PRO A 96 -15.95 -19.40 -28.65
C PRO A 96 -16.65 -19.08 -27.31
N SER A 97 -16.89 -20.09 -26.47
CA SER A 97 -17.69 -19.96 -25.25
C SER A 97 -16.86 -19.56 -24.02
N VAL A 98 -15.59 -19.95 -23.95
CA VAL A 98 -14.75 -19.76 -22.75
C VAL A 98 -14.11 -18.38 -22.60
N LEU A 99 -14.24 -17.49 -23.60
CA LEU A 99 -13.54 -16.20 -23.62
C LEU A 99 -14.28 -15.06 -22.88
N LYS A 100 -15.56 -15.23 -22.55
CA LYS A 100 -16.34 -14.15 -21.93
C LYS A 100 -16.22 -14.07 -20.39
N ALA A 101 -15.76 -15.13 -19.72
CA ALA A 101 -15.86 -15.25 -18.26
C ALA A 101 -14.65 -14.75 -17.43
N ALA A 102 -13.49 -14.45 -18.05
CA ALA A 102 -12.27 -14.11 -17.30
C ALA A 102 -11.71 -12.71 -17.58
N LYS A 103 -12.55 -11.74 -17.98
CA LYS A 103 -12.16 -10.32 -18.00
C LYS A 103 -12.25 -9.68 -16.62
N VAL A 104 -11.58 -10.26 -15.61
CA VAL A 104 -11.00 -9.37 -14.59
C VAL A 104 -9.80 -8.74 -15.29
N SER A 105 -10.08 -7.67 -16.05
CA SER A 105 -9.07 -6.96 -16.82
C SER A 105 -7.85 -6.74 -15.93
N LYS A 106 -6.66 -7.13 -16.40
CA LYS A 106 -5.39 -6.83 -15.71
C LYS A 106 -5.32 -5.34 -15.33
N GLU A 107 -5.98 -4.50 -16.12
CA GLU A 107 -6.21 -3.09 -15.86
C GLU A 107 -6.95 -2.81 -14.55
N LYS A 108 -8.01 -3.54 -14.20
CA LYS A 108 -8.71 -3.40 -12.91
C LYS A 108 -7.80 -3.75 -11.73
N GLN A 109 -6.93 -4.75 -11.87
CA GLN A 109 -5.96 -5.11 -10.83
C GLN A 109 -4.86 -4.05 -10.69
N LEU A 110 -4.37 -3.50 -11.81
CA LEU A 110 -3.41 -2.40 -11.82
C LEU A 110 -4.00 -1.13 -11.20
N GLN A 111 -5.23 -0.77 -11.56
CA GLN A 111 -5.97 0.35 -10.99
C GLN A 111 -6.17 0.18 -9.47
N GLN A 112 -6.43 -1.03 -8.98
CA GLN A 112 -6.52 -1.31 -7.53
C GLN A 112 -5.18 -1.10 -6.82
N HIS A 113 -4.06 -1.56 -7.42
CA HIS A 113 -2.72 -1.36 -6.85
C HIS A 113 -2.35 0.13 -6.78
N ILE A 114 -2.62 0.89 -7.84
CA ILE A 114 -2.41 2.35 -7.88
C ILE A 114 -3.28 3.05 -6.83
N LYS A 115 -4.55 2.66 -6.68
CA LYS A 115 -5.46 3.21 -5.66
C LYS A 115 -4.97 2.92 -4.25
N ALA A 116 -4.45 1.71 -3.98
CA ALA A 116 -3.88 1.36 -2.68
C ALA A 116 -2.65 2.21 -2.33
N GLN A 117 -1.74 2.41 -3.31
CA GLN A 117 -0.58 3.28 -3.14
C GLN A 117 -0.98 4.75 -2.90
N LYS A 118 -2.01 5.25 -3.61
CA LYS A 118 -2.54 6.61 -3.40
C LYS A 118 -3.15 6.78 -2.01
N ARG A 119 -3.86 5.76 -1.50
CA ARG A 119 -4.43 5.75 -0.14
C ARG A 119 -3.37 5.82 0.96
N GLN A 120 -2.24 5.13 0.79
CA GLN A 120 -1.13 5.22 1.75
C GLN A 120 -0.52 6.64 1.79
N ARG A 121 -0.38 7.30 0.64
CA ARG A 121 0.10 8.69 0.57
C ARG A 121 -0.91 9.69 1.16
N SER A 122 -2.22 9.47 0.95
CA SER A 122 -3.25 10.33 1.54
C SER A 122 -3.40 10.12 3.05
N ALA A 123 -3.22 8.89 3.55
CA ALA A 123 -3.25 8.61 4.99
C ALA A 123 -2.08 9.29 5.73
N ALA A 124 -0.90 9.36 5.11
CA ALA A 124 0.23 10.12 5.64
C ALA A 124 -0.02 11.65 5.65
N ALA A 125 -0.87 12.16 4.77
CA ALA A 125 -1.25 13.58 4.73
C ALA A 125 -2.41 13.92 5.70
N ALA A 126 -3.34 12.97 5.92
CA ALA A 126 -4.50 13.15 6.78
C ALA A 126 -4.18 13.19 8.29
N GLY A 127 -2.96 12.82 8.69
CA GLY A 127 -2.48 12.87 10.08
C GLY A 127 -1.70 14.15 10.43
N ASN A 128 -1.49 15.07 9.49
CA ASN A 128 -0.69 16.28 9.70
C ASN A 128 -1.50 17.47 10.26
N GLU A 129 -2.77 17.28 10.58
CA GLU A 129 -3.56 18.27 11.28
C GLU A 129 -3.19 18.23 12.77
N SER A 130 -2.10 18.91 13.11
CA SER A 130 -1.62 19.03 14.48
C SER A 130 -2.67 19.72 15.37
N GLY A 131 -2.77 19.33 16.64
CA GLY A 131 -3.67 19.96 17.63
C GLY A 131 -3.39 21.44 17.94
N LEU A 132 -2.44 22.06 17.22
CA LEU A 132 -2.15 23.50 17.23
C LEU A 132 -2.69 24.23 15.99
N SER A 133 -3.23 23.51 15.00
CA SER A 133 -3.91 24.09 13.84
C SER A 133 -5.26 24.63 14.31
N SER A 134 -5.33 25.94 14.57
CA SER A 134 -6.57 26.62 14.94
C SER A 134 -7.66 26.38 13.89
N SER A 135 -8.83 25.89 14.31
CA SER A 135 -10.00 25.66 13.45
C SER A 135 -10.66 26.98 13.06
N LEU A 136 -10.10 27.63 12.05
CA LEU A 136 -10.56 28.92 11.53
C LEU A 136 -11.45 28.67 10.29
N ALA A 137 -12.74 29.02 10.36
CA ALA A 137 -13.67 28.88 9.23
C ALA A 137 -14.16 30.26 8.78
N PHE A 138 -14.12 30.51 7.46
CA PHE A 138 -14.61 31.75 6.86
C PHE A 138 -16.09 31.56 6.49
N THR A 139 -17.00 32.21 7.23
CA THR A 139 -18.43 32.22 6.89
C THR A 139 -18.78 33.56 6.25
N PRO A 140 -19.62 33.58 5.19
CA PRO A 140 -19.77 34.76 4.33
C PRO A 140 -20.55 35.93 4.96
N VAL A 141 -21.03 35.83 6.21
CA VAL A 141 -21.94 36.84 6.78
C VAL A 141 -21.32 37.63 7.95
N GLN A 142 -20.39 37.07 8.73
CA GLN A 142 -19.86 37.74 9.93
C GLN A 142 -18.33 37.64 10.15
N GLY A 143 -17.57 37.04 9.22
CA GLY A 143 -16.10 37.07 9.24
C GLY A 143 -15.45 35.77 9.71
N ILE A 144 -14.25 35.89 10.28
CA ILE A 144 -13.43 34.77 10.75
C ILE A 144 -13.99 34.27 12.08
N GLU A 145 -14.60 33.09 12.08
CA GLU A 145 -15.14 32.47 13.29
C GLU A 145 -14.41 31.15 13.60
N LEU A 146 -14.16 30.91 14.88
CA LEU A 146 -13.66 29.62 15.38
C LEU A 146 -14.80 28.60 15.36
N ALA A 147 -15.00 27.94 14.22
CA ALA A 147 -15.94 26.83 14.11
C ALA A 147 -15.22 25.50 14.35
N ASN A 148 -15.63 24.74 15.38
CA ASN A 148 -15.16 23.39 15.61
C ASN A 148 -15.80 22.43 14.57
N PRO A 149 -15.05 21.88 13.60
CA PRO A 149 -15.60 21.03 12.55
C PRO A 149 -16.18 19.70 13.09
N ASN A 150 -15.84 19.31 14.31
CA ASN A 150 -16.40 18.13 14.97
C ASN A 150 -17.76 18.39 15.62
N ALA A 151 -18.19 19.64 15.81
CA ALA A 151 -19.49 19.96 16.40
C ALA A 151 -20.69 19.52 15.53
N GLN A 152 -20.48 19.36 14.21
CA GLN A 152 -21.50 18.84 13.30
C GLN A 152 -21.57 17.30 13.28
N ARG A 153 -20.60 16.60 13.86
CA ARG A 153 -20.69 15.15 14.04
C ARG A 153 -21.54 14.91 15.27
N LYS A 154 -22.84 14.61 15.08
CA LYS A 154 -23.66 14.05 16.16
C LYS A 154 -22.91 12.85 16.74
N ALA A 155 -22.49 12.95 17.99
CA ALA A 155 -21.88 11.82 18.69
C ALA A 155 -22.85 10.62 18.60
N PRO A 156 -22.37 9.39 18.36
CA PRO A 156 -23.23 8.23 18.42
C PRO A 156 -23.88 8.19 19.81
N ASP A 157 -25.20 7.95 19.85
CA ASP A 157 -26.03 7.86 21.05
C ASP A 157 -25.58 6.65 21.90
N VAL A 158 -24.46 6.84 22.60
CA VAL A 158 -23.98 5.92 23.63
C VAL A 158 -24.40 6.56 24.93
N GLY A 159 -25.58 6.17 25.41
CA GLY A 159 -26.20 6.69 26.61
C GLY A 159 -25.19 6.91 27.74
N GLU A 160 -25.33 8.06 28.39
CA GLU A 160 -24.46 8.60 29.43
C GLU A 160 -24.04 7.52 30.45
N LYS A 161 -22.81 7.03 30.32
CA LYS A 161 -22.23 6.10 31.30
C LYS A 161 -20.84 6.58 31.68
N TYR A 162 -20.68 6.75 32.99
CA TYR A 162 -19.45 7.01 33.74
C TYR A 162 -18.89 8.43 33.79
N PHE A 163 -19.08 9.27 32.77
CA PHE A 163 -18.66 10.68 32.84
C PHE A 163 -19.70 11.61 32.21
N SER A 164 -20.87 11.76 32.83
CA SER A 164 -21.79 12.84 32.48
C SER A 164 -21.76 13.93 33.52
N THR A 165 -21.91 15.18 33.07
CA THR A 165 -21.89 16.37 33.94
C THR A 165 -23.07 16.41 34.91
N SER A 166 -24.11 15.59 34.65
CA SER A 166 -25.31 15.41 35.46
C SER A 166 -25.22 14.25 36.46
N ALA A 167 -24.37 13.24 36.22
CA ALA A 167 -24.24 12.07 37.09
C ALA A 167 -23.09 12.27 38.09
N GLY A 168 -23.44 12.58 39.35
CA GLY A 168 -22.47 12.66 40.45
C GLY A 168 -21.82 11.32 40.81
N PHE A 169 -20.60 11.36 41.36
CA PHE A 169 -19.89 10.16 41.83
C PHE A 169 -20.54 9.60 43.09
N VAL A 170 -20.82 8.30 43.09
CA VAL A 170 -21.36 7.58 44.25
C VAL A 170 -20.20 6.93 45.01
N ASN A 171 -20.05 7.25 46.29
CA ASN A 171 -19.03 6.63 47.14
C ASN A 171 -19.49 5.22 47.53
N LEU A 172 -18.86 4.18 46.98
CA LEU A 172 -19.13 2.80 47.36
C LEU A 172 -18.39 2.50 48.66
N SER A 173 -19.12 2.36 49.77
CA SER A 173 -18.52 1.97 51.05
C SER A 173 -17.90 0.58 50.93
N THR A 174 -16.62 0.48 51.28
CA THR A 174 -15.90 -0.80 51.33
C THR A 174 -16.45 -1.67 52.46
N PRO A 175 -16.92 -2.91 52.21
CA PRO A 175 -17.37 -3.79 53.28
C PRO A 175 -16.18 -4.24 54.14
N MET A 176 -16.30 -4.05 55.46
CA MET A 176 -15.33 -4.53 56.46
C MET A 176 -15.31 -6.07 56.45
N ARG A 177 -14.12 -6.65 56.42
CA ARG A 177 -13.91 -8.12 56.43
C ARG A 177 -14.07 -8.64 57.87
N PRO A 178 -14.85 -9.73 58.12
CA PRO A 178 -14.99 -10.28 59.46
C PRO A 178 -13.69 -10.96 59.93
N ALA A 179 -13.47 -10.94 61.25
CA ALA A 179 -12.30 -11.43 61.97
C ALA A 179 -12.07 -12.94 61.85
#